data_AF-A0A9D1IL11-F1
#
_entry.id   AF-A0A9D1IL11-F1
#
_cell.length_a   1.000
_cell.length_b   1.000
_cell.length_c   1.000
_cell.angle_alpha   90.00
_cell.angle_beta   90.00
_cell.angle_gamma   90.00
#
_symmetry.space_group_name_H-M   'P 1'
#
loop_
_entity.id
_entity.type
_entity.pdbx_description
1 polymer ?
#
loop_
_entity_poly.entity_id
_entity_poly.type
_entity_poly.pdbx_seq_one_letter_code
_entity_poly.pdbx_strand_id
1 'polypeptide(L)'
;MKINVDTLTMSATPIPRTLQFSLMGARDLSAINTPPPNRYPIVTSVTPADDDIIREAVNFELARGGQVFVVNNRIEQLFELESRVRRLVPDARTAVGHGQMPSEKLEQTIIDFAAHRYDILLATTIIESGLDMPNVNTIIINNAQNFGLSELHQLRGRVGRSNRKAFCYLLVPAGLPLSPIARRRLQAIESFSDLGSGIHIAMQDLDIRGAGNLLGAEQSGFIADLGYETYQKILREAVTELKTEEFADTFADQHAAEPTSYANDCTIESDLEILFPASYVPQESERILLYQELDNMERAEDVDAFCQRMEDRFGKIPDQALELITIVALRRTARRLGIEKIVLKQGKMTLFFVSADNAAYYQSPAFGRILHYLQDHPRRCQLREVNGRRSMAVANVGSVREANDIVTAISHLETV
;
A
#
# COMPACT_ATOMS: atom_id res chain seq x y z
N MET A 1 36.19 -12.62 11.62
CA MET A 1 34.87 -12.35 11.01
C MET A 1 34.32 -13.66 10.48
N LYS A 2 33.23 -14.20 11.05
CA LYS A 2 32.54 -15.36 10.45
C LYS A 2 31.58 -14.82 9.38
N ILE A 3 31.80 -15.23 8.13
CA ILE A 3 31.17 -14.67 6.92
C ILE A 3 29.79 -15.32 6.63
N ASN A 4 29.50 -16.47 7.22
CA ASN A 4 28.22 -17.17 7.09
C ASN A 4 27.57 -17.35 8.47
N VAL A 5 26.69 -16.42 8.85
CA VAL A 5 25.82 -16.56 10.02
C VAL A 5 24.40 -16.25 9.57
N ASP A 6 23.49 -17.20 9.74
CA ASP A 6 22.07 -16.96 9.49
C ASP A 6 21.55 -15.99 10.55
N THR A 7 20.93 -14.90 10.12
CA THR A 7 20.44 -13.83 11.01
C THR A 7 18.92 -13.73 10.94
N LEU A 8 18.26 -13.93 12.07
CA LEU A 8 16.83 -13.70 12.21
C LEU A 8 16.60 -12.37 12.93
N THR A 9 15.98 -11.41 12.24
CA THR A 9 15.59 -10.12 12.83
C THR A 9 14.08 -10.07 13.04
N MET A 10 13.64 -9.83 14.28
CA MET A 10 12.22 -9.66 14.61
C MET A 10 11.96 -8.22 15.03
N SER A 11 10.93 -7.59 14.46
CA SER A 11 10.49 -6.25 14.83
C SER A 11 8.98 -6.10 14.73
N ALA A 12 8.38 -5.40 15.69
CA ALA A 12 6.97 -5.01 15.65
C ALA A 12 6.71 -3.83 14.71
N THR A 13 7.74 -3.01 14.45
CA THR A 13 7.74 -1.88 13.51
C THR A 13 9.11 -1.88 12.82
N PRO A 14 9.26 -2.52 11.66
CA PRO A 14 10.56 -2.58 10.99
C PRO A 14 11.04 -1.15 10.68
N ILE A 15 12.32 -0.89 10.94
CA ILE A 15 12.93 0.41 10.67
C ILE A 15 12.74 0.71 9.17
N PRO A 16 12.32 1.93 8.78
CA PRO A 16 11.97 2.25 7.39
C PRO A 16 13.01 1.79 6.36
N ARG A 17 14.31 1.96 6.65
CA ARG A 17 15.42 1.50 5.80
C ARG A 17 15.50 -0.03 5.68
N THR A 18 15.30 -0.76 6.77
CA THR A 18 15.34 -2.23 6.79
C THR A 18 14.13 -2.82 6.05
N LEU A 19 12.96 -2.20 6.21
CA LEU A 19 11.77 -2.54 5.44
C LEU A 19 12.01 -2.32 3.94
N GLN A 20 12.59 -1.16 3.57
CA GLN A 20 12.91 -0.83 2.18
C GLN A 20 13.87 -1.86 1.54
N PHE A 21 14.94 -2.29 2.22
CA PHE A 21 15.84 -3.34 1.72
C PHE A 21 15.16 -4.69 1.53
N SER A 22 14.23 -5.03 2.42
CA SER A 22 13.48 -6.28 2.32
C SER A 22 12.49 -6.24 1.14
N LEU A 23 11.85 -5.08 0.93
CA LEU A 23 10.98 -4.83 -0.23
C LEU A 23 11.74 -4.79 -1.57
N MET A 24 13.03 -4.42 -1.56
CA MET A 24 13.92 -4.48 -2.72
C MET A 24 14.41 -5.90 -3.05
N GLY A 25 13.96 -6.92 -2.31
CA GLY A 25 14.35 -8.33 -2.53
C GLY A 25 15.77 -8.67 -2.04
N ALA A 26 16.44 -7.76 -1.33
CA ALA A 26 17.76 -8.02 -0.75
C ALA A 26 17.69 -8.81 0.57
N ARG A 27 16.49 -8.91 1.18
CA ARG A 27 16.21 -9.70 2.39
C ARG A 27 14.81 -10.29 2.33
N ASP A 28 14.68 -11.56 2.65
CA ASP A 28 13.37 -12.21 2.78
C ASP A 28 12.59 -11.61 3.96
N LEU A 29 11.32 -11.27 3.70
CA LEU A 29 10.40 -10.72 4.70
C LEU A 29 9.27 -11.71 4.94
N SER A 30 9.11 -12.12 6.19
CA SER A 30 7.94 -12.89 6.64
C SER A 30 7.13 -12.05 7.61
N ALA A 31 5.83 -11.94 7.33
CA ALA A 31 4.89 -11.14 8.09
C ALA A 31 3.90 -12.04 8.86
N ILE A 32 3.79 -11.83 10.17
CA ILE A 32 2.80 -12.52 11.01
C ILE A 32 1.64 -11.54 11.26
N ASN A 33 0.62 -11.62 10.42
CA ASN A 33 -0.52 -10.69 10.46
C ASN A 33 -1.66 -11.17 11.35
N THR A 34 -1.78 -12.48 11.57
CA THR A 34 -2.89 -13.05 12.35
C THR A 34 -2.72 -12.76 13.83
N PRO A 35 -3.63 -12.00 14.46
CA PRO A 35 -3.55 -11.75 15.90
C PRO A 35 -3.89 -13.00 16.71
N PRO A 36 -3.43 -13.08 17.98
CA PRO A 36 -3.88 -14.11 18.90
C PRO A 36 -5.41 -14.09 19.06
N PRO A 37 -6.05 -15.26 19.26
CA PRO A 37 -7.48 -15.32 19.54
C PRO A 37 -7.83 -14.51 20.80
N ASN A 38 -9.02 -13.90 20.81
CA ASN A 38 -9.56 -13.06 21.90
C ASN A 38 -8.90 -11.69 22.11
N ARG A 39 -8.19 -11.14 21.12
CA ARG A 39 -7.67 -9.77 21.19
C ARG A 39 -8.58 -8.80 20.44
N TYR A 40 -9.04 -7.77 21.15
CA TYR A 40 -9.85 -6.69 20.56
C TYR A 40 -8.96 -5.55 20.04
N PRO A 41 -9.32 -4.91 18.90
CA PRO A 41 -8.66 -3.69 18.45
C PRO A 41 -8.70 -2.59 19.51
N ILE A 42 -7.66 -1.75 19.52
CA ILE A 42 -7.55 -0.62 20.46
C ILE A 42 -8.24 0.58 19.83
N VAL A 43 -9.28 1.10 20.50
CA VAL A 43 -10.00 2.28 20.04
C VAL A 43 -9.10 3.50 20.21
N THR A 44 -8.64 4.05 19.09
CA THR A 44 -7.72 5.20 19.08
C THR A 44 -8.48 6.44 18.67
N SER A 45 -8.33 7.54 19.41
CA SER A 45 -8.96 8.82 19.09
C SER A 45 -7.97 9.96 19.23
N VAL A 46 -7.94 10.85 18.24
CA VAL A 46 -7.14 12.08 18.29
C VAL A 46 -8.04 13.24 18.71
N THR A 47 -7.77 13.84 19.86
CA THR A 47 -8.60 14.93 20.41
C THR A 47 -7.75 16.09 20.93
N PRO A 48 -8.27 17.32 20.92
CA PRO A 48 -7.67 18.41 21.68
C PRO A 48 -7.55 18.03 23.16
N ALA A 49 -6.52 18.54 23.82
CA ALA A 49 -6.29 18.33 25.24
C ALA A 49 -7.41 19.03 26.04
N ASP A 50 -8.27 18.22 26.64
CA ASP A 50 -9.40 18.65 27.45
C ASP A 50 -9.38 17.91 28.79
N ASP A 51 -9.67 18.65 29.87
CA ASP A 51 -9.76 18.11 31.23
C ASP A 51 -10.89 17.09 31.36
N ASP A 52 -12.00 17.30 30.66
CA ASP A 52 -13.15 16.40 30.71
C ASP A 52 -12.84 15.04 30.10
N ILE A 53 -12.08 15.00 29.00
CA ILE A 53 -11.65 13.75 28.36
C ILE A 53 -10.76 12.94 29.30
N ILE A 54 -9.79 13.59 29.96
CA ILE A 54 -8.90 12.92 30.91
C ILE A 54 -9.71 12.36 32.09
N ARG A 55 -10.60 13.18 32.66
CA ARG A 55 -11.46 12.80 33.78
C ARG A 55 -12.35 11.60 33.42
N GLU A 56 -12.99 11.62 32.26
CA GLU A 56 -13.88 10.54 31.82
C GLU A 56 -13.12 9.26 31.50
N ALA A 57 -12.03 9.35 30.75
CA ALA A 57 -11.20 8.19 30.40
C ALA A 57 -10.66 7.49 31.65
N VAL A 58 -10.16 8.26 32.63
CA VAL A 58 -9.65 7.71 33.89
C VAL A 58 -10.78 7.11 34.72
N ASN A 59 -11.88 7.82 34.96
CA ASN A 59 -12.99 7.29 35.76
C ASN A 59 -13.62 6.03 35.15
N PHE A 60 -13.71 5.97 33.82
CA PHE A 60 -14.20 4.80 33.13
C PHE A 60 -13.30 3.58 33.35
N GLU A 61 -11.97 3.75 33.33
CA GLU A 61 -11.03 2.67 33.59
C GLU A 61 -11.07 2.21 35.06
N LEU A 62 -11.14 3.15 36.00
CA LEU A 62 -11.23 2.87 37.43
C LEU A 62 -12.52 2.12 37.77
N ALA A 63 -13.66 2.50 37.18
CA ALA A 63 -14.94 1.86 37.39
C ALA A 63 -14.95 0.37 36.99
N ARG A 64 -14.08 -0.04 36.06
CA ARG A 64 -13.91 -1.44 35.64
C ARG A 64 -12.72 -2.15 36.32
N GLY A 65 -12.10 -1.51 37.31
CA GLY A 65 -10.95 -2.04 38.06
C GLY A 65 -9.69 -2.20 37.22
N GLY A 66 -9.53 -1.40 36.17
CA GLY A 66 -8.34 -1.37 35.34
C GLY A 66 -7.38 -0.25 35.73
N GLN A 67 -6.27 -0.16 35.01
CA GLN A 67 -5.22 0.83 35.24
C GLN A 67 -4.96 1.67 33.99
N VAL A 68 -4.45 2.89 34.20
CA VAL A 68 -4.25 3.89 33.15
C VAL A 68 -2.77 4.25 33.02
N PHE A 69 -2.28 4.30 31.79
CA PHE A 69 -1.03 4.99 31.48
C PHE A 69 -1.29 6.42 31.05
N VAL A 70 -0.52 7.35 31.61
CA VAL A 70 -0.47 8.72 31.11
C VAL A 70 0.96 9.05 30.70
N VAL A 71 1.17 9.22 29.41
CA VAL A 71 2.49 9.38 28.81
C VAL A 71 2.73 10.82 28.44
N ASN A 72 3.91 11.33 28.80
CA ASN A 72 4.37 12.64 28.35
C ASN A 72 5.84 12.58 27.93
N ASN A 73 6.22 13.35 26.92
CA ASN A 73 7.60 13.32 26.39
C ASN A 73 8.62 14.03 27.28
N ARG A 74 8.18 14.97 28.14
CA ARG A 74 9.07 15.78 29.01
C ARG A 74 8.86 15.46 30.48
N ILE A 75 9.96 15.26 31.20
CA ILE A 75 9.97 14.93 32.63
C ILE A 75 9.43 16.10 33.48
N GLU A 76 9.83 17.34 33.17
CA GLU A 76 9.42 18.55 33.90
C GLU A 76 7.88 18.67 33.99
N GLN A 77 7.20 18.34 32.89
CA GLN A 77 5.76 18.41 32.77
C GLN A 77 5.02 17.23 33.41
N LEU A 78 5.70 16.14 33.80
CA LEU A 78 5.05 14.99 34.44
C LEU A 78 4.46 15.36 35.79
N PHE A 79 5.16 16.16 36.59
CA PHE A 79 4.69 16.57 37.92
C PHE A 79 3.51 17.54 37.84
N GLU A 80 3.50 18.43 36.85
CA GLU A 80 2.35 19.29 36.54
C GLU A 80 1.15 18.44 36.12
N LEU A 81 1.39 17.44 35.28
CA LEU A 81 0.35 16.53 34.81
C LEU A 81 -0.17 15.64 35.94
N GLU A 82 0.68 15.17 36.85
CA GLU A 82 0.28 14.45 38.06
C GLU A 82 -0.63 15.31 38.93
N SER A 83 -0.24 16.56 39.18
CA SER A 83 -1.02 17.51 39.96
C SER A 83 -2.38 17.78 39.30
N ARG A 84 -2.40 17.90 37.97
CA ARG A 84 -3.63 18.05 37.18
C ARG A 84 -4.53 16.83 37.31
N VAL A 85 -4.00 15.62 37.15
CA VAL A 85 -4.75 14.37 37.27
C VAL A 85 -5.33 14.19 38.67
N ARG A 86 -4.53 14.43 39.72
CA ARG A 86 -5.01 14.36 41.12
C ARG A 86 -6.15 15.32 41.42
N ARG A 87 -6.14 16.51 40.80
CA ARG A 87 -7.23 17.48 40.93
C ARG A 87 -8.50 17.03 40.20
N LEU A 88 -8.36 16.40 39.03
CA LEU A 88 -9.48 15.93 38.22
C LEU A 88 -10.11 14.65 38.77
N VAL A 89 -9.30 13.76 39.34
CA VAL A 89 -9.72 12.46 39.88
C VAL A 89 -9.03 12.24 41.23
N PRO A 90 -9.56 12.81 42.32
CA PRO A 90 -8.92 12.76 43.64
C PRO A 90 -8.89 11.36 44.25
N ASP A 91 -9.76 10.45 43.81
CA ASP A 91 -9.84 9.08 44.31
C ASP A 91 -8.77 8.15 43.71
N ALA A 92 -8.08 8.60 42.65
CA ALA A 92 -7.11 7.77 41.94
C ALA A 92 -5.72 7.81 42.61
N ARG A 93 -5.11 6.64 42.77
CA ARG A 93 -3.73 6.52 43.28
C ARG A 93 -2.75 6.69 42.12
N THR A 94 -1.97 7.76 42.14
CA THR A 94 -1.00 8.08 41.07
C THR A 94 0.43 7.70 41.45
N ALA A 95 1.20 7.24 40.48
CA ALA A 95 2.65 7.08 40.56
C ALA A 95 3.34 7.73 39.37
N VAL A 96 4.60 8.15 39.54
CA VAL A 96 5.43 8.74 38.48
C VAL A 96 6.63 7.84 38.21
N GLY A 97 6.89 7.53 36.94
CA GLY A 97 8.03 6.74 36.49
C GLY A 97 8.79 7.42 35.35
N HIS A 98 10.04 7.85 35.59
CA HIS A 98 10.88 8.47 34.56
C HIS A 98 12.35 8.03 34.65
N GLY A 99 13.13 8.28 33.60
CA GLY A 99 14.44 7.64 33.40
C GLY A 99 15.57 8.23 34.24
N GLN A 100 15.36 9.43 34.76
CA GLN A 100 16.27 10.05 35.72
C GLN A 100 16.07 9.51 37.16
N MET A 101 15.07 8.64 37.40
CA MET A 101 14.92 8.00 38.71
C MET A 101 16.03 6.96 38.94
N PRO A 102 16.48 6.75 40.18
CA PRO A 102 17.32 5.61 40.51
C PRO A 102 16.65 4.29 40.08
N SER A 103 17.41 3.38 39.47
CA SER A 103 16.88 2.13 38.90
C SER A 103 16.03 1.32 39.88
N GLU A 104 16.49 1.18 41.13
CA GLU A 104 15.75 0.48 42.19
C GLU A 104 14.39 1.11 42.49
N LYS A 105 14.29 2.45 42.48
CA LYS A 105 13.02 3.14 42.71
C LYS A 105 12.06 2.98 41.53
N LEU A 106 12.59 3.03 40.31
CA LEU A 106 11.80 2.86 39.10
C LEU A 106 11.24 1.43 39.04
N GLU A 107 12.08 0.43 39.28
CA GLU A 107 11.68 -0.98 39.34
C GLU A 107 10.62 -1.21 40.42
N GLN A 108 10.82 -0.69 41.63
CA GLN A 108 9.82 -0.79 42.70
C GLN A 108 8.49 -0.14 42.32
N THR A 109 8.51 1.02 41.67
CA THR A 109 7.30 1.72 41.22
C THR A 109 6.54 0.88 40.18
N ILE A 110 7.26 0.24 39.27
CA ILE A 110 6.69 -0.67 38.26
C ILE A 110 6.06 -1.90 38.93
N ILE A 111 6.75 -2.51 39.90
CA ILE A 111 6.24 -3.67 40.66
C ILE A 111 4.98 -3.28 41.43
N ASP A 112 4.99 -2.13 42.09
CA ASP A 112 3.86 -1.63 42.88
C ASP A 112 2.65 -1.31 41.99
N PHE A 113 2.89 -0.75 40.81
CA PHE A 113 1.86 -0.53 39.80
C PHE A 113 1.33 -1.87 39.26
N ALA A 114 2.17 -2.82 38.89
CA ALA A 114 1.72 -4.15 38.45
C ALA A 114 0.90 -4.89 39.53
N ALA A 115 1.20 -4.64 40.80
CA ALA A 115 0.47 -5.15 41.96
C ALA A 115 -0.80 -4.35 42.31
N HIS A 116 -1.27 -3.45 41.44
CA HIS A 116 -2.48 -2.63 41.65
C HIS A 116 -2.46 -1.75 42.90
N ARG A 117 -1.27 -1.36 43.39
CA ARG A 117 -1.17 -0.37 44.48
C ARG A 117 -1.43 1.06 43.99
N TYR A 118 -1.22 1.28 42.68
CA TYR A 118 -1.47 2.52 41.99
C TYR A 118 -2.39 2.25 40.79
N ASP A 119 -3.29 3.17 40.52
CA ASP A 119 -4.26 3.06 39.43
C ASP A 119 -3.76 3.76 38.16
N ILE A 120 -2.96 4.81 38.33
CA ILE A 120 -2.45 5.63 37.23
C ILE A 120 -0.92 5.71 37.31
N LEU A 121 -0.25 5.32 36.23
CA LEU A 121 1.19 5.53 36.08
C LEU A 121 1.44 6.64 35.07
N LEU A 122 2.03 7.74 35.55
CA LEU A 122 2.52 8.83 34.75
C LEU A 122 3.97 8.55 34.35
N ALA A 123 4.25 8.40 33.07
CA ALA A 123 5.57 8.00 32.61
C ALA A 123 6.05 8.72 31.35
N THR A 124 7.35 8.70 31.13
CA THR A 124 7.92 8.99 29.81
C THR A 124 7.83 7.76 28.89
N THR A 125 8.53 7.78 27.76
CA THR A 125 8.65 6.67 26.80
C THR A 125 9.24 5.37 27.38
N ILE A 126 9.58 5.32 28.67
CA ILE A 126 10.20 4.15 29.31
C ILE A 126 9.26 2.94 29.37
N ILE A 127 7.95 3.15 29.29
CA ILE A 127 6.99 2.06 29.15
C ILE A 127 7.17 1.27 27.83
N GLU A 128 7.96 1.78 26.88
CA GLU A 128 8.35 1.07 25.65
C GLU A 128 9.26 -0.14 25.93
N SER A 129 9.86 -0.26 27.13
CA SER A 129 10.94 -1.21 27.43
C SER A 129 10.55 -2.68 27.69
N GLY A 130 9.31 -3.10 27.39
CA GLY A 130 8.99 -4.54 27.37
C GLY A 130 8.04 -5.03 28.46
N LEU A 131 7.60 -4.18 29.39
CA LEU A 131 6.73 -4.58 30.48
C LEU A 131 5.34 -4.99 29.97
N ASP A 132 4.87 -6.15 30.42
CA ASP A 132 3.53 -6.67 30.16
C ASP A 132 2.65 -6.42 31.38
N MET A 133 1.60 -5.62 31.21
CA MET A 133 0.65 -5.31 32.27
C MET A 133 -0.77 -5.54 31.75
N PRO A 134 -1.36 -6.73 31.97
CA PRO A 134 -2.63 -7.11 31.36
C PRO A 134 -3.81 -6.25 31.85
N ASN A 135 -3.68 -5.64 33.03
CA ASN A 135 -4.73 -4.80 33.62
C ASN A 135 -4.75 -3.37 33.08
N VAL A 136 -3.75 -2.99 32.27
CA VAL A 136 -3.69 -1.67 31.66
C VAL A 136 -4.41 -1.69 30.32
N ASN A 137 -5.58 -1.06 30.28
CA ASN A 137 -6.41 -1.04 29.08
C ASN A 137 -6.64 0.37 28.54
N THR A 138 -6.17 1.42 29.22
CA THR A 138 -6.30 2.79 28.75
C THR A 138 -4.94 3.49 28.77
N ILE A 139 -4.59 4.13 27.65
CA ILE A 139 -3.40 4.98 27.53
C ILE A 139 -3.81 6.37 27.05
N ILE A 140 -3.28 7.39 27.72
CA ILE A 140 -3.44 8.80 27.38
C ILE A 140 -2.06 9.33 27.04
N ILE A 141 -1.85 9.75 25.78
CA ILE A 141 -0.58 10.31 25.32
C ILE A 141 -0.75 11.82 25.22
N ASN A 142 -0.15 12.54 26.16
CA ASN A 142 -0.14 13.99 26.16
C ASN A 142 0.85 14.52 25.12
N ASN A 143 0.48 15.59 24.41
CA ASN A 143 1.28 16.18 23.35
C ASN A 143 1.70 15.16 22.27
N ALA A 144 0.75 14.36 21.78
CA ALA A 144 0.99 13.29 20.80
C ALA A 144 1.66 13.79 19.50
N GLN A 145 1.51 15.07 19.16
CA GLN A 145 2.20 15.71 18.03
C GLN A 145 3.73 15.76 18.16
N ASN A 146 4.30 15.45 19.33
CA ASN A 146 5.74 15.42 19.53
C ASN A 146 6.38 14.02 19.38
N PHE A 147 5.58 12.95 19.24
CA PHE A 147 6.05 11.57 19.20
C PHE A 147 6.12 11.01 17.78
N GLY A 148 7.15 10.26 17.42
CA GLY A 148 7.25 9.56 16.13
C GLY A 148 6.12 8.56 15.88
N LEU A 149 5.87 8.17 14.62
CA LEU A 149 4.76 7.28 14.28
C LEU A 149 4.99 5.88 14.87
N SER A 150 6.23 5.40 14.74
CA SER A 150 6.68 4.15 15.32
C SER A 150 6.60 4.15 16.84
N GLU A 151 6.95 5.25 17.51
CA GLU A 151 6.84 5.40 18.98
C GLU A 151 5.37 5.34 19.43
N LEU A 152 4.49 6.10 18.78
CA LEU A 152 3.05 6.08 19.05
C LEU A 152 2.46 4.67 18.89
N HIS A 153 2.88 3.94 17.86
CA HIS A 153 2.45 2.56 17.66
C HIS A 153 2.95 1.62 18.76
N GLN A 154 4.21 1.77 19.18
CA GLN A 154 4.77 0.96 20.26
C GLN A 154 4.08 1.25 21.60
N LEU A 155 3.86 2.53 21.93
CA LEU A 155 3.12 2.96 23.12
C LEU A 155 1.68 2.43 23.11
N ARG A 156 0.98 2.54 21.97
CA ARG A 156 -0.36 1.95 21.78
C ARG A 156 -0.34 0.45 22.01
N GLY A 157 0.67 -0.26 21.51
CA GLY A 157 0.83 -1.71 21.70
C GLY A 157 1.10 -2.17 23.13
N ARG A 158 1.32 -1.24 24.08
CA ARG A 158 1.50 -1.54 25.52
C ARG A 158 0.18 -1.73 26.27
N VAL A 159 -0.96 -1.36 25.67
CA VAL A 159 -2.29 -1.57 26.27
C VAL A 159 -3.12 -2.59 25.50
N GLY A 160 -4.19 -3.10 26.11
CA GLY A 160 -5.11 -4.03 25.44
C GLY A 160 -4.51 -5.41 25.19
N ARG A 161 -3.80 -5.93 26.19
CA ARG A 161 -3.30 -7.32 26.21
C ARG A 161 -4.29 -8.30 26.82
N SER A 162 -5.36 -7.80 27.44
CA SER A 162 -6.45 -8.61 27.98
C SER A 162 -7.56 -8.84 26.95
N ASN A 163 -8.58 -9.62 27.34
CA ASN A 163 -9.82 -9.80 26.57
C ASN A 163 -10.81 -8.63 26.72
N ARG A 164 -10.35 -7.46 27.18
CA ARG A 164 -11.17 -6.26 27.35
C ARG A 164 -10.84 -5.24 26.27
N LYS A 165 -11.85 -4.44 25.89
CA LYS A 165 -11.64 -3.31 24.97
C LYS A 165 -10.69 -2.30 25.60
N ALA A 166 -9.70 -1.88 24.84
CA ALA A 166 -8.71 -0.89 25.25
C ALA A 166 -8.87 0.42 24.48
N PHE A 167 -8.44 1.51 25.10
CA PHE A 167 -8.59 2.87 24.60
C PHE A 167 -7.24 3.59 24.54
N CYS A 168 -7.02 4.33 23.46
CA CYS A 168 -5.83 5.14 23.24
C CYS A 168 -6.26 6.57 22.90
N TYR A 169 -6.00 7.50 23.81
CA TYR A 169 -6.31 8.92 23.65
C TYR A 169 -5.04 9.67 23.27
N LEU A 170 -5.01 10.25 22.07
CA LEU A 170 -3.90 11.04 21.56
C LEU A 170 -4.26 12.52 21.73
N LEU A 171 -3.74 13.14 22.79
CA LEU A 171 -4.06 14.52 23.13
C LEU A 171 -3.12 15.49 22.40
N VAL A 172 -3.70 16.47 21.70
CA VAL A 172 -2.99 17.56 21.03
C VAL A 172 -3.31 18.90 21.68
N PRO A 173 -2.39 19.88 21.72
CA PRO A 173 -2.63 21.16 22.36
C PRO A 173 -3.79 21.90 21.69
N ALA A 174 -4.72 22.39 22.50
CA ALA A 174 -5.86 23.18 22.02
C ALA A 174 -5.37 24.52 21.44
N GLY A 175 -5.92 24.93 20.30
CA GLY A 175 -5.67 26.23 19.69
C GLY A 175 -4.35 26.40 18.94
N LEU A 176 -3.47 25.38 18.93
CA LEU A 176 -2.23 25.40 18.13
C LEU A 176 -2.42 24.60 16.84
N PRO A 177 -2.11 25.18 15.66
CA PRO A 177 -2.17 24.44 14.41
C PRO A 177 -1.10 23.34 14.39
N LEU A 178 -1.52 22.12 14.09
CA LEU A 178 -0.61 20.99 13.88
C LEU A 178 0.14 21.17 12.56
N SER A 179 1.42 20.81 12.53
CA SER A 179 2.15 20.72 11.26
C SER A 179 1.51 19.68 10.34
N PRO A 180 1.57 19.84 9.00
CA PRO A 180 1.01 18.86 8.06
C PRO A 180 1.54 17.43 8.31
N ILE A 181 2.82 17.32 8.64
CA ILE A 181 3.50 16.06 8.99
C ILE A 181 2.90 15.44 10.26
N ALA A 182 2.76 16.23 11.33
CA ALA A 182 2.19 15.74 12.59
C ALA A 182 0.72 15.33 12.42
N ARG A 183 -0.05 16.09 11.65
CA ARG A 183 -1.45 15.76 11.33
C ARG A 183 -1.56 14.46 10.56
N ARG A 184 -0.80 14.29 9.48
CA ARG A 184 -0.79 13.06 8.67
C ARG A 184 -0.39 11.85 9.52
N ARG A 185 0.57 12.02 10.42
CA ARG A 185 1.00 10.97 11.36
C ARG A 185 -0.09 10.57 12.35
N LEU A 186 -0.77 11.55 12.96
CA LEU A 186 -1.86 11.29 13.92
C LEU A 186 -3.08 10.65 13.24
N GLN A 187 -3.40 11.07 12.02
CA GLN A 187 -4.45 10.44 11.21
C GLN A 187 -4.11 9.01 10.81
N ALA A 188 -2.84 8.74 10.49
CA ALA A 188 -2.38 7.40 10.15
C ALA A 188 -2.54 6.43 11.33
N ILE A 189 -2.10 6.80 12.54
CA ILE A 189 -2.21 5.91 13.71
C ILE A 189 -3.67 5.66 14.12
N GLU A 190 -4.56 6.64 13.89
CA GLU A 190 -6.00 6.53 14.11
C GLU A 190 -6.66 5.60 13.08
N SER A 191 -6.33 5.76 11.79
CA SER A 191 -6.90 4.95 10.70
C SER A 191 -6.43 3.50 10.72
N PHE A 192 -5.19 3.26 11.13
CA PHE A 192 -4.58 1.93 11.20
C PHE A 192 -4.68 1.33 12.62
N SER A 193 -5.89 1.30 13.19
CA SER A 193 -6.18 0.79 14.54
C SER A 193 -6.24 -0.73 14.66
N ASP A 194 -6.30 -1.45 13.54
CA ASP A 194 -6.46 -2.90 13.52
C ASP A 194 -5.20 -3.66 13.95
N LEU A 195 -5.42 -4.84 14.52
CA LEU A 195 -4.33 -5.75 14.89
C LEU A 195 -3.65 -6.28 13.63
N GLY A 196 -2.33 -6.18 13.56
CA GLY A 196 -1.54 -6.51 12.36
C GLY A 196 -1.17 -5.31 11.50
N SER A 197 -1.60 -4.08 11.87
CA SER A 197 -1.29 -2.87 11.12
C SER A 197 0.18 -2.40 11.19
N GLY A 198 1.06 -3.11 11.90
CA GLY A 198 2.45 -2.70 12.14
C GLY A 198 3.26 -2.48 10.86
N ILE A 199 3.01 -3.28 9.81
CA ILE A 199 3.65 -3.10 8.50
C ILE A 199 3.11 -1.86 7.79
N HIS A 200 1.79 -1.65 7.78
CA HIS A 200 1.17 -0.46 7.20
C HIS A 200 1.64 0.83 7.87
N ILE A 201 1.79 0.81 9.20
CA ILE A 201 2.31 1.93 9.97
C ILE A 201 3.78 2.20 9.64
N ALA A 202 4.60 1.15 9.48
CA ALA A 202 6.00 1.31 9.08
C ALA A 202 6.13 1.84 7.63
N MET A 203 5.25 1.41 6.72
CA MET A 203 5.16 1.93 5.35
C MET A 203 4.77 3.42 5.36
N GLN A 204 3.80 3.80 6.18
CA GLN A 204 3.39 5.20 6.32
C GLN A 204 4.49 6.05 6.99
N ASP A 205 5.27 5.50 7.93
CA ASP A 205 6.41 6.21 8.54
C ASP A 205 7.52 6.44 7.49
N LEU A 206 7.74 5.49 6.56
CA LEU A 206 8.66 5.65 5.44
C LEU A 206 8.20 6.75 4.47
N ASP A 207 6.92 6.76 4.11
CA ASP A 207 6.32 7.78 3.23
C ASP A 207 6.39 9.18 3.87
N ILE A 208 5.95 9.31 5.13
CA ILE A 208 5.94 10.59 5.85
C ILE A 208 7.35 11.16 6.05
N ARG A 209 8.35 10.30 6.33
CA ARG A 209 9.74 10.76 6.49
C ARG A 209 10.41 11.06 5.16
N GLY A 210 9.84 10.59 4.05
CA GLY A 210 10.52 10.48 2.76
C GLY A 210 11.62 9.42 2.85
N ALA A 211 11.69 8.52 1.86
CA ALA A 211 12.80 7.58 1.75
C ALA A 211 14.09 8.35 1.41
N GLY A 212 14.73 8.91 2.44
CA GLY A 212 15.96 9.67 2.32
C GLY A 212 17.15 8.80 1.92
N ASN A 213 17.78 9.22 0.83
CA ASN A 213 19.18 9.03 0.41
C ASN A 213 19.75 7.60 0.39
N LEU A 214 19.81 7.04 -0.82
CA LEU A 214 20.73 5.96 -1.16
C LEU A 214 21.94 6.40 -2.02
N LEU A 215 21.96 7.60 -2.63
CA LEU A 215 23.01 7.95 -3.63
C LEU A 215 23.69 9.34 -3.58
N GLY A 216 23.29 10.31 -2.75
CA GLY A 216 24.03 11.59 -2.67
C GLY A 216 23.24 12.78 -2.13
N ALA A 217 23.94 13.89 -1.86
CA ALA A 217 23.41 15.11 -1.25
C ALA A 217 22.42 15.84 -2.19
N GLU A 218 21.26 16.21 -1.64
CA GLU A 218 20.22 17.06 -2.25
C GLU A 218 19.35 16.47 -3.37
N GLN A 219 18.36 15.62 -3.06
CA GLN A 219 17.07 15.56 -3.78
C GLN A 219 15.95 15.01 -2.87
N SER A 220 15.50 15.80 -1.90
CA SER A 220 14.41 15.42 -0.98
C SER A 220 13.00 15.46 -1.60
N GLY A 221 12.84 15.95 -2.84
CA GLY A 221 11.54 16.23 -3.45
C GLY A 221 10.97 15.15 -4.40
N PHE A 222 11.80 14.24 -4.95
CA PHE A 222 11.36 13.45 -6.13
C PHE A 222 10.43 12.27 -5.79
N ILE A 223 10.52 11.71 -4.58
CA ILE A 223 9.69 10.58 -4.14
C ILE A 223 8.28 11.03 -3.70
N ALA A 224 8.16 12.26 -3.18
CA ALA A 224 6.88 12.80 -2.72
C ALA A 224 5.90 13.10 -3.88
N ASP A 225 6.42 13.44 -5.06
CA ASP A 225 5.61 13.83 -6.21
C ASP A 225 5.17 12.64 -7.10
N LEU A 226 5.92 11.54 -7.11
CA LEU A 226 5.68 10.41 -8.00
C LEU A 226 4.74 9.34 -7.41
N GLY A 227 4.61 9.31 -6.09
CA GLY A 227 3.96 8.21 -5.37
C GLY A 227 4.81 6.93 -5.35
N TYR A 228 4.76 6.20 -4.23
CA TYR A 228 5.58 5.01 -4.00
C TYR A 228 5.33 3.89 -5.02
N GLU A 229 4.07 3.74 -5.46
CA GLU A 229 3.69 2.73 -6.46
C GLU A 229 4.40 2.95 -7.80
N THR A 230 4.43 4.19 -8.29
CA THR A 230 5.12 4.55 -9.54
C THR A 230 6.63 4.35 -9.41
N TYR A 231 7.21 4.72 -8.26
CA TYR A 231 8.63 4.49 -7.98
C TYR A 231 8.96 2.99 -7.98
N GLN A 232 8.13 2.15 -7.34
CA GLN A 232 8.31 0.70 -7.37
C GLN A 232 8.19 0.12 -8.77
N LYS A 233 7.27 0.64 -9.59
CA LYS A 233 7.10 0.20 -10.98
C LYS A 233 8.36 0.50 -11.81
N ILE A 234 8.84 1.74 -11.77
CA ILE A 234 10.06 2.16 -12.49
C ILE A 234 11.29 1.38 -11.99
N LEU A 235 11.41 1.18 -10.67
CA LEU A 235 12.53 0.43 -10.11
C LEU A 235 12.48 -1.05 -10.49
N ARG A 236 11.28 -1.66 -10.49
CA ARG A 236 11.09 -3.03 -10.97
C ARG A 236 11.47 -3.14 -12.43
N GLU A 237 10.93 -2.26 -13.28
CA GLU A 237 11.22 -2.22 -14.72
C GLU A 237 12.73 -2.10 -14.98
N ALA A 238 13.42 -1.16 -14.32
CA ALA A 238 14.87 -0.98 -14.45
C ALA A 238 15.69 -2.17 -13.95
N VAL A 239 15.24 -2.85 -12.89
CA VAL A 239 15.91 -4.07 -12.38
C VAL A 239 15.68 -5.26 -13.30
N THR A 240 14.48 -5.41 -13.87
CA THR A 240 14.24 -6.43 -14.91
C THR A 240 15.09 -6.16 -16.14
N GLU A 241 15.16 -4.92 -16.60
CA GLU A 241 15.98 -4.49 -17.75
C GLU A 241 17.46 -4.84 -17.54
N LEU A 242 18.03 -4.48 -16.39
CA LEU A 242 19.40 -4.83 -16.00
C LEU A 242 19.64 -6.34 -15.88
N LYS A 243 18.66 -7.11 -15.39
CA LYS A 243 18.75 -8.58 -15.34
C LYS A 243 18.75 -9.21 -16.73
N THR A 244 18.01 -8.64 -17.68
CA THR A 244 17.99 -9.09 -19.08
C THR A 244 19.18 -8.60 -19.91
N GLU A 245 19.74 -7.42 -19.63
CA GLU A 245 20.83 -6.83 -20.42
C GLU A 245 22.24 -7.17 -19.90
N GLU A 246 22.50 -7.15 -18.59
CA GLU A 246 23.86 -7.32 -18.02
C GLU A 246 24.14 -8.73 -17.44
N PHE A 247 23.11 -9.52 -17.12
CA PHE A 247 23.26 -10.82 -16.43
C PHE A 247 22.63 -12.02 -17.16
N ALA A 248 22.41 -11.92 -18.47
CA ALA A 248 21.80 -12.98 -19.27
C ALA A 248 22.50 -14.35 -19.13
N ASP A 249 23.83 -14.37 -19.00
CA ASP A 249 24.63 -15.61 -18.91
C ASP A 249 24.56 -16.32 -17.54
N THR A 250 24.13 -15.64 -16.47
CA THR A 250 24.15 -16.22 -15.11
C THR A 250 22.81 -16.85 -14.70
N PHE A 251 21.73 -16.56 -15.43
CA PHE A 251 20.37 -17.04 -15.14
C PHE A 251 19.78 -17.91 -16.27
N ALA A 252 20.65 -18.52 -17.09
CA ALA A 252 20.26 -19.34 -18.23
C ALA A 252 19.35 -20.54 -17.87
N ASP A 253 19.37 -21.03 -16.63
CA ASP A 253 18.64 -22.23 -16.22
C ASP A 253 17.18 -22.00 -15.78
N GLN A 254 16.67 -20.76 -15.77
CA GLN A 254 15.26 -20.49 -15.38
C GLN A 254 14.36 -19.99 -16.52
N HIS A 255 14.90 -19.72 -17.71
CA HIS A 255 14.14 -19.21 -18.86
C HIS A 255 13.62 -20.31 -19.80
N ALA A 256 12.87 -21.27 -19.25
CA ALA A 256 12.26 -22.32 -20.06
C ALA A 256 10.80 -22.59 -19.70
N ALA A 257 9.97 -21.56 -19.45
CA ALA A 257 8.52 -21.77 -19.34
C ALA A 257 7.60 -20.53 -19.44
N GLU A 258 7.92 -19.45 -20.16
CA GLU A 258 6.88 -18.46 -20.52
C GLU A 258 6.94 -18.03 -21.99
N PRO A 259 5.79 -17.96 -22.69
CA PRO A 259 5.75 -17.61 -24.10
C PRO A 259 6.14 -16.15 -24.27
N THR A 260 7.24 -15.94 -24.97
CA THR A 260 7.84 -14.67 -25.40
C THR A 260 6.82 -13.54 -25.64
N SER A 261 6.71 -12.63 -24.66
CA SER A 261 6.03 -11.34 -24.85
C SER A 261 7.00 -10.40 -25.56
N TYR A 262 6.71 -10.06 -26.82
CA TYR A 262 7.60 -9.22 -27.64
C TYR A 262 7.41 -7.71 -27.42
N ALA A 263 6.46 -7.30 -26.56
CA ALA A 263 6.21 -5.90 -26.20
C ALA A 263 5.95 -5.77 -24.69
N ASN A 264 6.57 -4.77 -24.04
CA ASN A 264 6.47 -4.53 -22.60
C ASN A 264 5.13 -3.87 -22.20
N ASP A 265 4.52 -3.07 -23.08
CA ASP A 265 3.20 -2.50 -22.84
C ASP A 265 2.44 -2.19 -24.14
N CYS A 266 1.10 -2.24 -24.11
CA CYS A 266 0.24 -1.97 -25.26
C CYS A 266 -0.77 -0.86 -24.95
N THR A 267 -0.59 0.30 -25.58
CA THR A 267 -1.44 1.48 -25.37
C THR A 267 -2.65 1.44 -26.31
N ILE A 268 -3.86 1.56 -25.76
CA ILE A 268 -5.11 1.58 -26.53
C ILE A 268 -5.72 2.97 -26.45
N GLU A 269 -5.88 3.64 -27.60
CA GLU A 269 -6.57 4.92 -27.73
C GLU A 269 -7.88 4.72 -28.49
N SER A 270 -8.99 5.21 -27.95
CA SER A 270 -10.30 5.11 -28.60
C SER A 270 -11.11 6.41 -28.48
N ASP A 271 -11.91 6.71 -29.49
CA ASP A 271 -12.96 7.75 -29.47
C ASP A 271 -14.36 7.20 -29.09
N LEU A 272 -14.44 5.91 -28.77
CA LEU A 272 -15.68 5.25 -28.32
C LEU A 272 -15.97 5.56 -26.85
N GLU A 273 -17.25 5.57 -26.46
CA GLU A 273 -17.68 5.75 -25.07
C GLU A 273 -17.43 4.49 -24.25
N ILE A 274 -16.20 4.32 -23.77
CA ILE A 274 -15.76 3.13 -23.05
C ILE A 274 -15.50 3.50 -21.59
N LEU A 275 -16.51 3.33 -20.73
CA LEU A 275 -16.46 3.73 -19.32
C LEU A 275 -17.48 2.96 -18.47
N PHE A 276 -17.29 3.00 -17.14
CA PHE A 276 -18.34 2.66 -16.19
C PHE A 276 -19.29 3.85 -16.00
N PRO A 277 -20.56 3.76 -16.43
CA PRO A 277 -21.48 4.88 -16.34
C PRO A 277 -21.89 5.13 -14.89
N ALA A 278 -22.10 6.39 -14.53
CA ALA A 278 -22.50 6.78 -13.17
C ALA A 278 -23.87 6.19 -12.77
N SER A 279 -24.70 5.81 -13.75
CA SER A 279 -25.95 5.09 -13.52
C SER A 279 -25.77 3.64 -13.09
N TYR A 280 -24.59 3.04 -13.35
CA TYR A 280 -24.27 1.66 -13.01
C TYR A 280 -23.38 1.56 -11.78
N VAL A 281 -22.37 2.43 -11.68
CA VAL A 281 -21.53 2.58 -10.48
C VAL A 281 -21.64 4.03 -9.98
N PRO A 282 -22.52 4.31 -9.01
CA PRO A 282 -22.77 5.68 -8.55
C PRO A 282 -21.62 6.30 -7.74
N GLN A 283 -20.88 5.48 -6.99
CA GLN A 283 -19.76 5.95 -6.16
C GLN A 283 -18.48 6.09 -6.98
N GLU A 284 -17.88 7.28 -6.96
CA GLU A 284 -16.65 7.56 -7.71
C GLU A 284 -15.45 6.78 -7.19
N SER A 285 -15.29 6.65 -5.87
CA SER A 285 -14.19 5.90 -5.25
C SER A 285 -14.21 4.43 -5.66
N GLU A 286 -15.39 3.83 -5.71
CA GLU A 286 -15.57 2.46 -6.15
C GLU A 286 -15.25 2.28 -7.63
N ARG A 287 -15.69 3.21 -8.47
CA ARG A 287 -15.38 3.21 -9.90
C ARG A 287 -13.87 3.30 -10.16
N ILE A 288 -13.13 4.08 -9.37
CA ILE A 288 -11.65 4.16 -9.46
C ILE A 288 -11.02 2.81 -9.11
N LEU A 289 -11.49 2.15 -8.05
CA LEU A 289 -11.00 0.82 -7.67
C LEU A 289 -11.26 -0.21 -8.78
N LEU A 290 -12.44 -0.18 -9.41
CA LEU A 290 -12.77 -1.08 -10.53
C LEU A 290 -11.88 -0.84 -11.75
N TYR A 291 -11.53 0.42 -12.06
CA TYR A 291 -10.57 0.72 -13.12
C TYR A 291 -9.17 0.20 -12.81
N GLN A 292 -8.70 0.37 -11.57
CA GLN A 292 -7.40 -0.16 -11.13
C GLN A 292 -7.39 -1.69 -11.15
N GLU A 293 -8.49 -2.34 -10.76
CA GLU A 293 -8.62 -3.79 -10.80
C GLU A 293 -8.53 -4.31 -12.24
N LEU A 294 -9.27 -3.68 -13.18
CA LEU A 294 -9.20 -4.02 -14.60
C LEU A 294 -7.80 -3.86 -15.21
N ASP A 295 -7.06 -2.82 -14.83
CA ASP A 295 -5.73 -2.56 -15.38
C ASP A 295 -4.69 -3.61 -14.96
N ASN A 296 -4.88 -4.20 -13.77
CA ASN A 296 -4.01 -5.23 -13.20
C ASN A 296 -4.40 -6.67 -13.58
N MET A 297 -5.46 -6.89 -14.36
CA MET A 297 -5.87 -8.23 -14.78
C MET A 297 -5.00 -8.76 -15.93
N GLU A 298 -4.44 -9.96 -15.73
CA GLU A 298 -3.58 -10.61 -16.71
C GLU A 298 -4.21 -11.91 -17.29
N ARG A 299 -5.05 -12.61 -16.51
CA ARG A 299 -5.61 -13.92 -16.89
C ARG A 299 -7.06 -13.81 -17.34
N ALA A 300 -7.49 -14.75 -18.20
CA ALA A 300 -8.87 -14.79 -18.69
C ALA A 300 -9.87 -15.12 -17.57
N GLU A 301 -9.47 -16.02 -16.67
CA GLU A 301 -10.23 -16.42 -15.48
C GLU A 301 -10.58 -15.22 -14.59
N ASP A 302 -9.66 -14.26 -14.47
CA ASP A 302 -9.85 -13.05 -13.64
C ASP A 302 -10.96 -12.15 -14.21
N VAL A 303 -11.05 -12.07 -15.54
CA VAL A 303 -12.06 -11.28 -16.24
C VAL A 303 -13.45 -11.89 -16.05
N ASP A 304 -13.56 -13.22 -16.11
CA ASP A 304 -14.84 -13.92 -15.91
C ASP A 304 -15.32 -13.76 -14.46
N ALA A 305 -14.42 -13.93 -13.48
CA ALA A 305 -14.72 -13.72 -12.07
C ALA A 305 -15.07 -12.25 -11.77
N PHE A 306 -14.46 -11.30 -12.48
CA PHE A 306 -14.82 -9.89 -12.38
C PHE A 306 -16.23 -9.62 -12.92
N CYS A 307 -16.57 -10.15 -14.10
CA CYS A 307 -17.91 -10.00 -14.67
C CYS A 307 -18.99 -10.55 -13.73
N GLN A 308 -18.77 -11.74 -13.15
CA GLN A 308 -19.70 -12.35 -12.20
C GLN A 308 -19.91 -11.47 -10.95
N ARG A 309 -18.83 -10.91 -10.39
CA ARG A 309 -18.93 -9.99 -9.24
C ARG A 309 -19.63 -8.68 -9.61
N MET A 310 -19.39 -8.16 -10.81
CA MET A 310 -20.06 -6.96 -11.30
C MET A 310 -21.57 -7.20 -11.44
N GLU A 311 -21.96 -8.35 -11.98
CA GLU A 311 -23.37 -8.73 -12.13
C GLU A 311 -24.07 -8.95 -10.78
N ASP A 312 -23.40 -9.60 -9.83
CA ASP A 312 -23.92 -9.85 -8.48
C ASP A 312 -24.13 -8.54 -7.70
N ARG A 313 -23.21 -7.58 -7.84
CA ARG A 313 -23.22 -6.33 -7.05
C ARG A 313 -24.04 -5.21 -7.69
N PHE A 314 -24.01 -5.08 -9.01
CA PHE A 314 -24.59 -3.94 -9.72
C PHE A 314 -25.67 -4.33 -10.74
N GLY A 315 -25.91 -5.62 -10.95
CA GLY A 315 -26.87 -6.13 -11.93
C GLY A 315 -26.30 -6.16 -13.34
N LYS A 316 -27.15 -6.10 -14.36
CA LYS A 316 -26.72 -6.29 -15.75
C LYS A 316 -25.68 -5.25 -16.20
N ILE A 317 -24.52 -5.72 -16.68
CA ILE A 317 -23.43 -4.87 -17.18
C ILE A 317 -23.89 -4.08 -18.42
N PRO A 318 -23.76 -2.74 -18.45
CA PRO A 318 -24.05 -1.92 -19.63
C PRO A 318 -23.07 -2.19 -20.78
N ASP A 319 -23.49 -1.95 -22.02
CA ASP A 319 -22.67 -2.20 -23.22
C ASP A 319 -21.34 -1.43 -23.19
N GLN A 320 -21.35 -0.17 -22.73
CA GLN A 320 -20.14 0.66 -22.57
C GLN A 320 -19.11 0.04 -21.60
N ALA A 321 -19.59 -0.63 -20.55
CA ALA A 321 -18.75 -1.32 -19.57
C ALA A 321 -18.27 -2.68 -20.08
N LEU A 322 -19.07 -3.38 -20.91
CA LEU A 322 -18.63 -4.60 -21.59
C LEU A 322 -17.51 -4.31 -22.60
N GLU A 323 -17.60 -3.22 -23.35
CA GLU A 323 -16.52 -2.78 -24.25
C GLU A 323 -15.23 -2.46 -23.45
N LEU A 324 -15.36 -1.86 -22.26
CA LEU A 324 -14.23 -1.57 -21.37
C LEU A 324 -13.55 -2.85 -20.87
N ILE A 325 -14.33 -3.84 -20.45
CA ILE A 325 -13.80 -5.14 -20.01
C ILE A 325 -13.08 -5.84 -21.18
N THR A 326 -13.60 -5.69 -22.39
CA THR A 326 -13.02 -6.28 -23.61
C THR A 326 -11.64 -5.70 -23.96
N ILE A 327 -11.34 -4.46 -23.52
CA ILE A 327 -9.99 -3.86 -23.69
C ILE A 327 -8.91 -4.72 -23.05
N VAL A 328 -9.18 -5.34 -21.89
CA VAL A 328 -8.19 -6.18 -21.18
C VAL A 328 -7.80 -7.38 -22.06
N ALA A 329 -8.79 -8.05 -22.65
CA ALA A 329 -8.56 -9.15 -23.58
C ALA A 329 -7.81 -8.70 -24.84
N LEU A 330 -8.22 -7.57 -25.42
CA LEU A 330 -7.58 -6.98 -26.59
C LEU A 330 -6.10 -6.67 -26.32
N ARG A 331 -5.79 -6.02 -25.20
CA ARG A 331 -4.43 -5.66 -24.77
C ARG A 331 -3.55 -6.92 -24.65
N ARG A 332 -4.08 -7.99 -24.05
CA ARG A 332 -3.35 -9.25 -23.88
C ARG A 332 -3.01 -9.90 -25.22
N THR A 333 -3.98 -10.00 -26.13
CA THR A 333 -3.76 -10.60 -27.45
C THR A 333 -2.82 -9.74 -28.28
N ALA A 334 -2.91 -8.41 -28.15
CA ALA A 334 -2.05 -7.46 -28.82
C ALA A 334 -0.58 -7.56 -28.37
N ARG A 335 -0.31 -7.70 -27.07
CA ARG A 335 1.05 -7.92 -26.52
C ARG A 335 1.71 -9.17 -27.10
N ARG A 336 0.98 -10.28 -27.20
CA ARG A 336 1.47 -11.54 -27.81
C ARG A 336 1.82 -11.40 -29.30
N LEU A 337 1.13 -10.49 -29.99
CA LEU A 337 1.39 -10.18 -31.40
C LEU A 337 2.42 -9.05 -31.59
N GLY A 338 3.04 -8.54 -30.51
CA GLY A 338 4.03 -7.46 -30.55
C GLY A 338 3.49 -6.11 -31.04
N ILE A 339 2.22 -5.83 -30.75
CA ILE A 339 1.57 -4.55 -31.05
C ILE A 339 1.77 -3.61 -29.86
N GLU A 340 2.44 -2.48 -30.07
CA GLU A 340 2.73 -1.48 -29.03
C GLU A 340 1.56 -0.50 -28.82
N LYS A 341 0.80 -0.22 -29.88
CA LYS A 341 -0.30 0.75 -29.80
C LYS A 341 -1.44 0.39 -30.74
N ILE A 342 -2.67 0.52 -30.23
CA ILE A 342 -3.92 0.36 -30.99
C ILE A 342 -4.67 1.68 -30.95
N VAL A 343 -5.05 2.21 -32.11
CA VAL A 343 -5.87 3.42 -32.22
C VAL A 343 -7.18 3.08 -32.91
N LEU A 344 -8.29 3.22 -32.20
CA LEU A 344 -9.66 3.07 -32.69
C LEU A 344 -10.27 4.46 -32.86
N LYS A 345 -10.34 4.96 -34.10
CA LYS A 345 -10.93 6.27 -34.41
C LYS A 345 -11.72 6.25 -35.70
N GLN A 346 -12.85 6.95 -35.73
CA GLN A 346 -13.66 7.13 -36.95
C GLN A 346 -13.98 5.82 -37.70
N GLY A 347 -14.27 4.75 -36.96
CA GLY A 347 -14.57 3.43 -37.55
C GLY A 347 -13.36 2.73 -38.19
N LYS A 348 -12.14 3.10 -37.79
CA LYS A 348 -10.89 2.49 -38.27
C LYS A 348 -10.02 2.09 -37.08
N MET A 349 -9.37 0.94 -37.19
CA MET A 349 -8.38 0.46 -36.24
C MET A 349 -6.99 0.61 -36.85
N THR A 350 -6.05 1.22 -36.13
CA THR A 350 -4.64 1.30 -36.55
C THR A 350 -3.77 0.62 -35.50
N LEU A 351 -3.05 -0.43 -35.91
CA LEU A 351 -2.08 -1.16 -35.10
C LEU A 351 -0.69 -0.62 -35.38
N PHE A 352 0.05 -0.24 -34.35
CA PHE A 352 1.45 0.16 -34.46
C PHE A 352 2.32 -0.95 -33.89
N PHE A 353 3.35 -1.32 -34.66
CA PHE A 353 4.28 -2.38 -34.30
C PHE A 353 5.56 -1.81 -33.70
N VAL A 354 6.37 -2.68 -33.09
CA VAL A 354 7.69 -2.36 -32.54
C VAL A 354 8.63 -1.69 -33.57
N SER A 355 9.62 -0.93 -33.09
CA SER A 355 10.60 -0.23 -33.95
C SER A 355 11.23 -1.17 -34.98
N ALA A 356 11.53 -0.65 -36.18
CA ALA A 356 12.20 -1.39 -37.25
C ALA A 356 13.55 -2.00 -36.84
N ASP A 357 14.16 -1.48 -35.76
CA ASP A 357 15.43 -1.97 -35.20
C ASP A 357 15.29 -3.36 -34.56
N ASN A 358 14.07 -3.78 -34.21
CA ASN A 358 13.80 -5.11 -33.65
C ASN A 358 13.62 -6.16 -34.76
N ALA A 359 14.73 -6.53 -35.40
CA ALA A 359 14.74 -7.50 -36.50
C ALA A 359 14.16 -8.87 -36.10
N ALA A 360 14.29 -9.28 -34.84
CA ALA A 360 13.76 -10.54 -34.31
C ALA A 360 12.23 -10.60 -34.36
N TYR A 361 11.54 -9.47 -34.15
CA TYR A 361 10.08 -9.41 -34.25
C TYR A 361 9.59 -9.54 -35.70
N TYR A 362 10.21 -8.84 -36.64
CA TYR A 362 9.78 -8.87 -38.05
C TYR A 362 10.08 -10.21 -38.75
N GLN A 363 10.97 -11.01 -38.19
CA GLN A 363 11.24 -12.40 -38.60
C GLN A 363 10.44 -13.42 -37.78
N SER A 364 9.64 -12.97 -36.81
CA SER A 364 8.90 -13.86 -35.92
C SER A 364 7.64 -14.43 -36.60
N PRO A 365 7.16 -15.60 -36.14
CA PRO A 365 5.88 -16.15 -36.57
C PRO A 365 4.70 -15.22 -36.27
N ALA A 366 4.80 -14.34 -35.27
CA ALA A 366 3.74 -13.39 -34.91
C ALA A 366 3.53 -12.33 -36.01
N PHE A 367 4.61 -11.79 -36.56
CA PHE A 367 4.53 -10.86 -37.68
C PHE A 367 4.11 -11.56 -38.99
N GLY A 368 4.52 -12.82 -39.18
CA GLY A 368 4.05 -13.66 -40.28
C GLY A 368 2.52 -13.79 -40.31
N ARG A 369 1.87 -13.99 -39.15
CA ARG A 369 0.40 -14.03 -39.04
C ARG A 369 -0.27 -12.70 -39.42
N ILE A 370 0.34 -11.57 -39.05
CA ILE A 370 -0.15 -10.23 -39.43
C ILE A 370 -0.09 -10.05 -40.95
N LEU A 371 1.00 -10.46 -41.59
CA LEU A 371 1.14 -10.42 -43.04
C LEU A 371 0.13 -11.33 -43.75
N HIS A 372 -0.10 -12.54 -43.23
CA HIS A 372 -1.10 -13.47 -43.74
C HIS A 372 -2.51 -12.85 -43.72
N TYR A 373 -2.90 -12.25 -42.59
CA TYR A 373 -4.19 -11.55 -42.49
C TYR A 373 -4.32 -10.39 -43.48
N LEU A 374 -3.23 -9.67 -43.76
CA LEU A 374 -3.20 -8.59 -44.74
C LEU A 374 -3.40 -9.10 -46.17
N GLN A 375 -2.82 -10.26 -46.51
CA GLN A 375 -2.98 -10.90 -47.81
C GLN A 375 -4.41 -11.41 -48.05
N ASP A 376 -5.04 -11.95 -47.00
CA ASP A 376 -6.43 -12.43 -47.08
C ASP A 376 -7.45 -11.28 -47.18
N HIS A 377 -7.13 -10.10 -46.62
CA HIS A 377 -8.04 -8.96 -46.52
C HIS A 377 -7.49 -7.66 -47.16
N PRO A 378 -7.07 -7.67 -48.45
CA PRO A 378 -6.34 -6.56 -49.07
C PRO A 378 -7.20 -5.30 -49.27
N ARG A 379 -8.54 -5.44 -49.27
CA ARG A 379 -9.47 -4.31 -49.38
C ARG A 379 -9.75 -3.61 -48.04
N ARG A 380 -9.55 -4.31 -46.93
CA ARG A 380 -9.85 -3.84 -45.57
C ARG A 380 -8.60 -3.38 -44.84
N CYS A 381 -7.43 -3.92 -45.19
CA CYS A 381 -6.16 -3.67 -44.54
C CYS A 381 -5.21 -2.83 -45.41
N GLN A 382 -4.47 -1.92 -44.80
CA GLN A 382 -3.40 -1.15 -45.45
C GLN A 382 -2.19 -1.11 -44.53
N LEU A 383 -1.03 -1.55 -45.03
CA LEU A 383 0.25 -1.36 -44.33
C LEU A 383 0.80 0.03 -44.65
N ARG A 384 1.28 0.72 -43.62
CA ARG A 384 1.91 2.04 -43.74
C ARG A 384 3.20 2.05 -42.95
N GLU A 385 4.20 2.73 -43.51
CA GLU A 385 5.49 2.95 -42.84
C GLU A 385 5.74 4.46 -42.78
N VAL A 386 5.90 4.99 -41.57
CA VAL A 386 6.15 6.41 -41.33
C VAL A 386 7.27 6.53 -40.30
N ASN A 387 8.34 7.25 -40.63
CA ASN A 387 9.50 7.48 -39.76
C ASN A 387 10.12 6.18 -39.18
N GLY A 388 10.22 5.12 -39.99
CA GLY A 388 10.80 3.83 -39.57
C GLY A 388 9.91 3.00 -38.64
N ARG A 389 8.66 3.39 -38.41
CA ARG A 389 7.65 2.58 -37.71
C ARG A 389 6.60 2.07 -38.68
N ARG A 390 6.37 0.75 -38.64
CA ARG A 390 5.31 0.10 -39.42
C ARG A 390 3.99 0.12 -38.65
N SER A 391 2.91 0.33 -39.37
CA SER A 391 1.55 0.31 -38.84
C SER A 391 0.60 -0.34 -39.83
N MET A 392 -0.43 -1.02 -39.33
CA MET A 392 -1.49 -1.60 -40.13
C MET A 392 -2.81 -0.91 -39.81
N ALA A 393 -3.43 -0.31 -40.82
CA ALA A 393 -4.78 0.24 -40.71
C ALA A 393 -5.80 -0.79 -41.21
N VAL A 394 -6.83 -1.05 -40.41
CA VAL A 394 -7.98 -1.91 -40.72
C VAL A 394 -9.23 -1.04 -40.74
N ALA A 395 -9.93 -1.02 -41.87
CA ALA A 395 -11.17 -0.27 -42.06
C ALA A 395 -12.40 -1.00 -41.49
N ASN A 396 -13.46 -0.25 -41.22
CA ASN A 396 -14.74 -0.74 -40.72
C ASN A 396 -14.58 -1.50 -39.40
N VAL A 397 -14.07 -0.83 -38.36
CA VAL A 397 -13.99 -1.36 -37.00
C VAL A 397 -14.78 -0.42 -36.09
N GLY A 398 -15.98 -0.84 -35.70
CA GLY A 398 -16.95 0.00 -34.99
C GLY A 398 -17.00 -0.18 -33.47
N SER A 399 -16.37 -1.24 -32.94
CA SER A 399 -16.38 -1.59 -31.51
C SER A 399 -15.03 -2.17 -31.06
N VAL A 400 -14.79 -2.18 -29.74
CA VAL A 400 -13.62 -2.85 -29.15
C VAL A 400 -13.76 -4.36 -29.30
N ARG A 401 -14.99 -4.88 -29.21
CA ARG A 401 -15.26 -6.30 -29.50
C ARG A 401 -14.80 -6.71 -30.89
N GLU A 402 -15.20 -5.98 -31.92
CA GLU A 402 -14.76 -6.26 -33.29
C GLU A 402 -13.25 -6.14 -33.46
N ALA A 403 -12.62 -5.17 -32.78
CA ALA A 403 -11.17 -5.06 -32.74
C ALA A 403 -10.51 -6.30 -32.11
N ASN A 404 -11.04 -6.77 -30.98
CA ASN A 404 -10.56 -7.98 -30.30
C ASN A 404 -10.75 -9.24 -31.15
N ASP A 405 -11.87 -9.37 -31.85
CA ASP A 405 -12.13 -10.51 -32.74
C ASP A 405 -11.11 -10.55 -33.89
N ILE A 406 -10.77 -9.40 -34.47
CA ILE A 406 -9.76 -9.29 -35.52
C ILE A 406 -8.37 -9.69 -35.00
N VAL A 407 -7.96 -9.12 -33.86
CA VAL A 407 -6.64 -9.40 -33.26
C VAL A 407 -6.55 -10.87 -32.83
N THR A 408 -7.64 -11.45 -32.33
CA THR A 408 -7.74 -12.87 -31.97
C THR A 408 -7.68 -13.75 -33.20
N ALA A 409 -8.38 -13.41 -34.28
CA ALA A 409 -8.31 -14.12 -35.56
C ALA A 409 -6.87 -14.15 -36.10
N ILE A 410 -6.17 -12.99 -36.07
CA ILE A 410 -4.74 -12.92 -36.45
C ILE A 410 -3.90 -13.85 -35.58
N SER A 411 -4.17 -13.93 -34.27
CA SER A 411 -3.41 -14.79 -33.37
C SER A 411 -3.59 -16.29 -33.65
N HIS A 412 -4.68 -16.70 -34.32
CA HIS A 412 -4.95 -18.11 -34.65
C HIS A 412 -4.57 -18.51 -36.08
N LEU A 413 -4.10 -17.58 -36.92
CA LEU A 413 -3.65 -17.92 -38.27
C LEU A 413 -2.40 -18.81 -38.26
N GLU A 414 -2.33 -19.74 -39.20
CA GLU A 414 -1.13 -20.52 -39.46
C GLU A 414 -0.02 -19.60 -39.99
N THR A 415 1.21 -19.90 -39.57
CA THR A 415 2.41 -19.17 -39.94
C THR A 415 2.88 -19.68 -41.29
N VAL A 416 2.90 -18.81 -42.31
CA VAL A 416 3.42 -19.11 -43.66
C VAL A 416 4.93 -19.15 -43.65
#